data_AF-A0A6I9Y4U4-F1
#
_entry.id   AF-A0A6I9Y4U4-F1
#
_cell.length_a   1.000
_cell.length_b   1.000
_cell.length_c   1.000
_cell.angle_alpha   90.00
_cell.angle_beta   90.00
_cell.angle_gamma   90.00
#
_symmetry.space_group_name_H-M   'P 1'
#
loop_
_entity.id
_entity.type
_entity.pdbx_description
1 polymer ?
#
loop_
_entity_poly.entity_id
_entity_poly.type
_entity_poly.pdbx_seq_one_letter_code
_entity_poly.pdbx_strand_id
1 'polypeptide(L)'
;MATSDPSSSNTAQDPNPTNLRPTTYDTWCGVAHGCTKKIGLKICGFLQRNNSLEDKSRLVSALKERQSTRNLLACENSEKEGRFQKTETDFSNLYARDLLPAKNGEEQTLQFLLEVVEILLTYVKKTFDRSTKVLDFHHPHQLLEGMEGFNLELSDNPESLEQILVDCRDTLKYGVRTGHPRFFNQLSTGLDIIGLAGEWLTSTANTNMFTYEIAPVFVLMEQITLRKMREIIGWSNKDGDGIFSPGGAISNMYSIMAARYKYFPEVKTKGMAAVPKLVLFTSEHSHYSIKKAGAALGFGTENVILIKCNERGKIIPADLEAKILDAKQKGYIPLYVTATAGTTVYGAFDPIPEIADICDKYNLWLHVDAAWGGGLLMSRKHRHKLNGIERYIL
;
A
#
# COMPACT_ATOMS: atom_id res chain seq x y z
N MET A 1 -62.94 46.87 12.84
CA MET A 1 -63.33 45.81 11.87
C MET A 1 -62.44 44.61 12.20
N ALA A 2 -62.86 43.82 13.21
CA ALA A 2 -63.52 42.52 13.06
C ALA A 2 -62.47 41.42 12.68
N THR A 3 -61.84 40.74 13.67
CA THR A 3 -62.25 39.44 14.30
C THR A 3 -62.14 38.27 13.31
N SER A 4 -61.57 37.09 13.57
CA SER A 4 -61.34 36.30 14.80
C SER A 4 -60.73 34.94 14.40
N ASP A 5 -59.87 34.34 15.24
CA ASP A 5 -59.69 32.87 15.31
C ASP A 5 -60.94 32.23 15.95
N PRO A 6 -61.26 30.92 15.70
CA PRO A 6 -60.84 29.90 16.67
C PRO A 6 -60.62 28.45 16.15
N SER A 7 -59.98 27.69 17.03
CA SER A 7 -59.71 26.25 17.18
C SER A 7 -60.74 25.20 16.69
N SER A 8 -60.28 24.01 16.27
CA SER A 8 -60.25 22.75 17.08
C SER A 8 -60.36 21.44 16.26
N SER A 9 -59.54 20.47 16.67
CA SER A 9 -59.66 18.99 16.65
C SER A 9 -60.30 18.24 15.47
N ASN A 10 -59.56 17.30 14.88
CA ASN A 10 -60.02 15.91 14.86
C ASN A 10 -58.88 14.89 14.70
N THR A 11 -58.95 13.89 15.57
CA THR A 11 -58.20 12.64 15.64
C THR A 11 -58.52 11.71 14.48
N ALA A 12 -57.50 11.09 13.89
CA ALA A 12 -57.63 9.81 13.22
C ALA A 12 -56.39 8.95 13.54
N GLN A 13 -56.63 7.91 14.33
CA GLN A 13 -55.76 6.75 14.49
C GLN A 13 -55.78 5.92 13.19
N ASP A 14 -54.65 5.35 12.80
CA ASP A 14 -54.60 4.04 12.14
C ASP A 14 -53.18 3.44 12.25
N PRO A 15 -52.95 2.13 12.01
CA PRO A 15 -52.58 1.20 13.06
C PRO A 15 -51.21 0.54 12.79
N ASN A 16 -50.64 -0.08 13.82
CA ASN A 16 -49.54 -1.03 13.63
C ASN A 16 -50.17 -2.38 13.22
N PRO A 17 -49.73 -3.05 12.15
CA PRO A 17 -48.70 -4.08 12.34
C PRO A 17 -47.86 -4.42 11.09
N THR A 18 -46.58 -4.75 11.24
CA THR A 18 -46.00 -6.09 10.92
C THR A 18 -44.47 -6.07 10.88
N ASN A 19 -43.90 -6.93 11.72
CA ASN A 19 -42.53 -7.40 11.69
C ASN A 19 -42.22 -8.10 10.36
N LEU A 20 -41.24 -7.60 9.60
CA LEU A 20 -40.42 -8.41 8.69
C LEU A 20 -38.97 -7.90 8.74
N ARG A 21 -38.17 -8.51 9.63
CA ARG A 21 -36.70 -8.52 9.48
C ARG A 21 -36.34 -9.48 8.33
N PRO A 22 -35.53 -9.09 7.34
CA PRO A 22 -34.92 -10.06 6.45
C PRO A 22 -33.77 -10.78 7.18
N THR A 23 -33.97 -12.06 7.47
CA THR A 23 -33.01 -12.99 8.12
C THR A 23 -31.99 -13.59 7.15
N THR A 24 -31.56 -12.86 6.11
CA THR A 24 -30.69 -13.41 5.06
C THR A 24 -29.25 -12.88 5.05
N TYR A 25 -28.89 -12.00 5.99
CA TYR A 25 -27.51 -11.50 6.10
C TYR A 25 -26.58 -12.46 6.89
N ASP A 26 -27.12 -13.18 7.87
CA ASP A 26 -26.32 -14.05 8.76
C ASP A 26 -25.89 -15.37 8.10
N THR A 27 -26.67 -15.87 7.14
CA THR A 27 -26.37 -17.12 6.42
C THR A 27 -25.19 -16.96 5.45
N TRP A 28 -25.06 -15.81 4.79
CA TRP A 28 -23.93 -15.51 3.90
C TRP A 28 -22.65 -15.20 4.68
N CYS A 29 -22.76 -14.48 5.80
CA CYS A 29 -21.65 -14.29 6.72
C CYS A 29 -21.11 -15.63 7.24
N GLY A 30 -21.97 -16.58 7.62
CA GLY A 30 -21.55 -17.90 8.10
C GLY A 30 -20.80 -18.74 7.06
N VAL A 31 -21.24 -18.72 5.79
CA VAL A 31 -20.59 -19.45 4.69
C VAL A 31 -19.26 -18.80 4.29
N ALA A 32 -19.22 -17.46 4.22
CA ALA A 32 -17.99 -16.71 3.97
C ALA A 32 -16.96 -16.86 5.11
N HIS A 33 -17.41 -16.90 6.37
CA HIS A 33 -16.55 -17.15 7.54
C HIS A 33 -15.99 -18.59 7.56
N GLY A 34 -16.75 -19.57 7.08
CA GLY A 34 -16.32 -20.96 6.95
C GLY A 34 -15.24 -21.17 5.88
N CYS A 35 -15.38 -20.53 4.72
CA CYS A 35 -14.41 -20.62 3.62
C CYS A 35 -13.13 -19.81 3.90
N THR A 36 -13.24 -18.61 4.47
CA THR A 36 -12.07 -17.79 4.86
C THR A 36 -11.27 -18.40 6.01
N LYS A 37 -11.91 -19.07 6.99
CA LYS A 37 -11.18 -19.86 7.99
C LYS A 37 -10.33 -20.97 7.37
N LYS A 38 -10.83 -21.69 6.36
CA LYS A 38 -10.09 -22.80 5.73
C LYS A 38 -8.88 -22.35 4.91
N ILE A 39 -8.96 -21.21 4.22
CA ILE A 39 -7.83 -20.64 3.48
C ILE A 39 -6.85 -19.93 4.43
N GLY A 40 -7.35 -19.15 5.38
CA GLY A 40 -6.55 -18.48 6.41
C GLY A 40 -5.78 -19.45 7.30
N LEU A 41 -6.39 -20.56 7.72
CA LEU A 41 -5.71 -21.62 8.50
C LEU A 41 -4.68 -22.39 7.66
N LYS A 42 -4.87 -22.52 6.34
CA LYS A 42 -3.86 -23.14 5.46
C LYS A 42 -2.64 -22.25 5.28
N ILE A 43 -2.84 -20.93 5.14
CA ILE A 43 -1.75 -19.96 5.02
C ILE A 43 -1.03 -19.77 6.36
N CYS A 44 -1.75 -19.64 7.48
CA CYS A 44 -1.13 -19.63 8.83
C CYS A 44 -0.45 -20.96 9.18
N GLY A 45 -1.05 -22.10 8.81
CA GLY A 45 -0.45 -23.42 9.01
C GLY A 45 0.81 -23.65 8.17
N PHE A 46 0.92 -23.00 7.01
CA PHE A 46 2.13 -23.00 6.19
C PHE A 46 3.23 -22.11 6.79
N LEU A 47 2.87 -20.96 7.36
CA LEU A 47 3.80 -20.03 8.00
C LEU A 47 4.27 -20.47 9.40
N GLN A 48 3.52 -21.34 10.08
CA GLN A 48 3.87 -21.84 11.43
C GLN A 48 4.56 -23.22 11.44
N ARG A 49 4.53 -23.99 10.36
CA ARG A 49 5.11 -25.34 10.30
C ARG A 49 6.59 -25.33 9.91
N ASN A 50 7.44 -24.86 10.81
CA ASN A 50 8.84 -25.27 10.86
C ASN A 50 9.20 -25.56 12.32
N ASN A 51 8.91 -26.80 12.76
CA ASN A 51 9.71 -27.61 13.71
C ASN A 51 8.89 -28.79 14.27
N SER A 52 8.93 -29.95 13.61
CA SER A 52 8.86 -31.27 14.24
C SER A 52 9.24 -32.38 13.23
N LEU A 53 9.99 -33.38 13.68
CA LEU A 53 10.53 -34.48 12.86
C LEU A 53 9.53 -35.64 12.69
N GLU A 54 8.53 -35.79 13.57
CA GLU A 54 7.56 -36.90 13.51
C GLU A 54 6.53 -36.76 12.39
N ASP A 55 6.13 -35.52 12.07
CA ASP A 55 5.15 -35.22 11.01
C ASP A 55 5.65 -35.52 9.59
N LYS A 56 6.98 -35.54 9.40
CA LYS A 56 7.60 -35.88 8.10
C LYS A 56 7.38 -37.34 7.72
N SER A 57 7.38 -38.27 8.68
CA SER A 57 7.22 -39.71 8.40
C SER A 57 5.79 -40.07 7.97
N ARG A 58 4.78 -39.47 8.62
CA ARG A 58 3.36 -39.68 8.29
C ARG A 58 2.98 -39.07 6.95
N LEU A 59 3.56 -37.91 6.60
CA LEU A 59 3.38 -37.29 5.28
C LEU A 59 4.01 -38.12 4.16
N VAL A 60 5.17 -38.72 4.37
CA VAL A 60 5.83 -39.60 3.37
C VAL A 60 5.02 -40.88 3.14
N SER A 61 4.43 -41.47 4.18
CA SER A 61 3.54 -42.63 4.04
C SER A 61 2.22 -42.28 3.35
N ALA A 62 1.59 -41.15 3.68
CA ALA A 62 0.36 -40.69 3.03
C ALA A 62 0.59 -40.25 1.56
N LEU A 63 1.79 -39.78 1.21
CA LEU A 63 2.19 -39.49 -0.16
C LEU A 63 2.47 -40.77 -0.97
N LYS A 64 3.04 -41.82 -0.35
CA LYS A 64 3.23 -43.14 -0.97
C LYS A 64 1.90 -43.85 -1.25
N GLU A 65 0.95 -43.81 -0.31
CA GLU A 65 -0.40 -44.36 -0.55
C GLU A 65 -1.11 -43.62 -1.68
N ARG A 66 -1.08 -42.28 -1.71
CA ARG A 66 -1.65 -41.49 -2.83
C ARG A 66 -0.97 -41.71 -4.18
N GLN A 67 0.33 -42.02 -4.21
CA GLN A 67 1.03 -42.42 -5.44
C GLN A 67 0.58 -43.80 -5.92
N SER A 68 0.35 -44.75 -5.00
CA SER A 68 -0.16 -46.08 -5.35
C SER A 68 -1.60 -46.05 -5.90
N THR A 69 -2.47 -45.19 -5.36
CA THR A 69 -3.84 -45.00 -5.88
C THR A 69 -3.87 -44.24 -7.20
N ARG A 70 -2.92 -43.33 -7.46
CA ARG A 70 -2.75 -42.67 -8.77
C ARG A 70 -2.30 -43.65 -9.86
N ASN A 71 -1.44 -44.60 -9.54
CA ASN A 71 -0.98 -45.59 -10.51
C ASN A 71 -2.05 -46.62 -10.89
N LEU A 72 -3.06 -46.85 -10.03
CA LEU A 72 -4.21 -47.73 -10.33
C LEU A 72 -5.32 -47.05 -11.15
N LEU A 73 -5.42 -45.72 -11.10
CA LEU A 73 -6.38 -44.93 -11.90
C LEU A 73 -5.78 -44.43 -13.23
N ALA A 74 -4.47 -44.65 -13.46
CA ALA A 74 -3.76 -44.25 -14.67
C ALA A 74 -3.88 -45.25 -15.83
N CYS A 75 -4.62 -46.36 -15.67
CA CYS A 75 -4.72 -47.42 -16.67
C CYS A 75 -5.99 -47.42 -17.53
N GLU A 76 -6.90 -46.45 -17.39
CA GLU A 76 -8.18 -46.45 -18.15
C GLU A 76 -8.56 -45.14 -18.86
N ASN A 77 -7.69 -44.13 -18.93
CA ASN A 77 -7.95 -42.96 -19.80
C ASN A 77 -6.72 -42.62 -20.64
N SER A 78 -6.58 -43.35 -21.73
CA SER A 78 -5.68 -43.04 -22.84
C SER A 78 -6.15 -41.79 -23.58
N GLU A 79 -5.19 -40.95 -23.97
CA GLU A 79 -5.28 -39.89 -25.00
C GLU A 79 -5.96 -38.56 -24.62
N LYS A 80 -5.22 -37.70 -23.90
CA LYS A 80 -5.04 -36.23 -24.15
C LYS A 80 -4.44 -35.55 -22.91
N GLU A 81 -3.19 -35.87 -22.58
CA GLU A 81 -2.38 -34.99 -21.74
C GLU A 81 -1.41 -34.24 -22.64
N GLY A 82 -1.76 -32.99 -22.94
CA GLY A 82 -0.89 -32.06 -23.65
C GLY A 82 0.38 -31.81 -22.85
N ARG A 83 1.46 -32.48 -23.25
CA ARG A 83 2.79 -31.89 -23.11
C ARG A 83 2.70 -30.48 -23.70
N PHE A 84 3.07 -29.45 -22.95
CA PHE A 84 3.29 -28.11 -23.50
C PHE A 84 4.36 -28.23 -24.58
N GLN A 85 3.92 -28.46 -25.81
CA GLN A 85 4.76 -28.50 -26.99
C GLN A 85 5.00 -27.03 -27.31
N LYS A 86 6.25 -26.57 -27.14
CA LYS A 86 6.68 -25.22 -27.50
C LYS A 86 6.60 -25.12 -29.03
N THR A 87 5.41 -24.85 -29.57
CA THR A 87 5.27 -24.40 -30.95
C THR A 87 5.83 -22.98 -30.99
N GLU A 88 6.98 -22.79 -31.63
CA GLU A 88 7.52 -21.46 -31.93
C GLU A 88 6.42 -20.68 -32.64
N THR A 89 5.81 -19.73 -31.92
CA THR A 89 4.78 -18.86 -32.46
C THR A 89 5.48 -17.65 -33.07
N ASP A 90 5.28 -17.43 -34.36
CA ASP A 90 5.83 -16.26 -35.04
C ASP A 90 4.96 -15.03 -34.78
N PHE A 91 5.52 -14.05 -34.06
CA PHE A 91 4.86 -12.79 -33.70
C PHE A 91 5.14 -11.65 -34.69
N SER A 92 5.94 -11.88 -35.75
CA SER A 92 6.35 -10.83 -36.69
C SER A 92 5.19 -10.24 -37.50
N ASN A 93 4.13 -11.02 -37.72
CA ASN A 93 2.93 -10.62 -38.47
C ASN A 93 1.66 -10.53 -37.61
N LEU A 94 1.80 -10.63 -36.29
CA LEU A 94 0.69 -10.47 -35.33
C LEU A 94 0.75 -9.09 -34.68
N TYR A 95 -0.40 -8.51 -34.37
CA TYR A 95 -0.53 -7.19 -33.78
C TYR A 95 -1.42 -7.25 -32.53
N ALA A 96 -1.37 -6.23 -31.68
CA ALA A 96 -2.21 -6.16 -30.48
C ALA A 96 -3.72 -6.29 -30.76
N ARG A 97 -4.18 -5.82 -31.93
CA ARG A 97 -5.58 -5.95 -32.38
C ARG A 97 -6.02 -7.39 -32.67
N ASP A 98 -5.08 -8.32 -32.81
CA ASP A 98 -5.34 -9.74 -33.08
C ASP A 98 -5.44 -10.56 -31.77
N LEU A 99 -5.08 -9.96 -30.63
CA LEU A 99 -5.22 -10.53 -29.29
C LEU A 99 -6.64 -10.36 -28.76
N LEU A 100 -6.96 -11.01 -27.64
CA LEU A 100 -8.24 -10.79 -26.94
C LEU A 100 -8.47 -9.28 -26.71
N PRO A 101 -9.68 -8.77 -27.01
CA PRO A 101 -10.94 -9.48 -27.19
C PRO A 101 -11.28 -9.91 -28.64
N ALA A 102 -10.31 -9.90 -29.58
CA ALA A 102 -10.55 -10.35 -30.95
C ALA A 102 -11.03 -11.81 -31.01
N LYS A 103 -11.88 -12.10 -32.00
CA LYS A 103 -12.43 -13.45 -32.20
C LYS A 103 -11.30 -14.43 -32.53
N ASN A 104 -11.26 -15.56 -31.82
CA ASN A 104 -10.22 -16.60 -31.93
C ASN A 104 -8.80 -16.13 -31.54
N GLY A 105 -8.65 -15.01 -30.81
CA GLY A 105 -7.35 -14.50 -30.37
C GLY A 105 -6.81 -15.11 -29.06
N GLU A 106 -7.49 -16.11 -28.50
CA GLU A 106 -7.16 -16.70 -27.19
C GLU A 106 -5.78 -17.37 -27.17
N GLU A 107 -5.48 -18.18 -28.19
CA GLU A 107 -4.20 -18.91 -28.28
C GLU A 107 -3.03 -17.94 -28.47
N GLN A 108 -3.15 -16.96 -29.37
CA GLN A 108 -2.14 -15.94 -29.60
C GLN A 108 -1.91 -15.08 -28.35
N THR A 109 -2.97 -14.75 -27.62
CA THR A 109 -2.87 -14.00 -26.35
C THR A 109 -2.10 -14.79 -25.32
N LEU A 110 -2.41 -16.09 -25.16
CA LEU A 110 -1.72 -16.96 -24.22
C LEU A 110 -0.23 -17.07 -24.57
N GLN A 111 0.10 -17.34 -25.84
CA GLN A 111 1.49 -17.48 -26.28
C GLN A 111 2.28 -16.17 -26.10
N PHE A 112 1.70 -15.03 -26.46
CA PHE A 112 2.34 -13.73 -26.28
C PHE A 112 2.64 -13.45 -24.80
N LEU A 113 1.67 -13.68 -23.90
CA LEU A 113 1.87 -13.49 -22.47
C LEU A 113 2.92 -14.45 -21.89
N LEU A 114 2.98 -15.70 -22.36
CA LEU A 114 4.02 -16.65 -21.94
C LEU A 114 5.42 -16.20 -22.36
N GLU A 115 5.59 -15.65 -23.56
CA GLU A 115 6.88 -15.10 -24.02
C GLU A 115 7.28 -13.86 -23.19
N VAL A 116 6.34 -12.98 -22.87
CA VAL A 116 6.58 -11.86 -21.93
C VAL A 116 7.05 -12.41 -20.58
N VAL A 117 6.36 -13.41 -20.02
CA VAL A 117 6.75 -14.03 -18.75
C VAL A 117 8.14 -14.68 -18.84
N GLU A 118 8.52 -15.29 -19.96
CA GLU A 118 9.87 -15.86 -20.15
C GLU A 118 10.96 -14.77 -20.09
N ILE A 119 10.71 -13.60 -20.70
CA ILE A 119 11.59 -12.42 -20.58
C ILE A 119 11.73 -11.99 -19.12
N LEU A 120 10.60 -11.85 -18.41
CA LEU A 120 10.58 -11.44 -17.00
C LEU A 120 11.33 -12.44 -16.11
N LEU A 121 11.09 -13.73 -16.27
CA LEU A 121 11.76 -14.78 -15.48
C LEU A 121 13.27 -14.81 -15.75
N THR A 122 13.70 -14.54 -16.99
CA THR A 122 15.11 -14.38 -17.32
C THR A 122 15.72 -13.17 -16.61
N TYR A 123 15.00 -12.04 -16.55
CA TYR A 123 15.42 -10.87 -15.79
C TYR A 123 15.49 -11.12 -14.28
N VAL A 124 14.51 -11.84 -13.71
CA VAL A 124 14.48 -12.24 -12.29
C VAL A 124 15.71 -13.10 -11.96
N LYS A 125 16.03 -14.10 -12.78
CA LYS A 125 17.23 -14.94 -12.60
C LYS A 125 18.52 -14.09 -12.55
N LYS A 126 18.68 -13.18 -13.52
CA LYS A 126 19.83 -12.28 -13.60
C LYS A 126 19.92 -11.31 -12.42
N THR A 127 18.79 -10.88 -11.87
CA THR A 127 18.75 -9.89 -10.77
C THR A 127 19.50 -10.34 -9.52
N PHE A 128 19.51 -11.64 -9.21
CA PHE A 128 20.22 -12.18 -8.04
C PHE A 128 21.66 -12.62 -8.34
N ASP A 129 22.07 -12.59 -9.61
CA ASP A 129 23.45 -12.88 -10.00
C ASP A 129 24.32 -11.62 -9.91
N ARG A 130 25.33 -11.68 -9.03
CA ARG A 130 26.26 -10.59 -8.75
C ARG A 130 27.24 -10.32 -9.90
N SER A 131 27.31 -11.19 -10.90
CA SER A 131 28.09 -10.96 -12.13
C SER A 131 27.44 -9.91 -13.02
N THR A 132 26.12 -9.68 -12.88
CA THR A 132 25.38 -8.71 -13.69
C THR A 132 25.61 -7.27 -13.24
N LYS A 133 25.54 -6.32 -14.17
CA LYS A 133 25.59 -4.89 -13.84
C LYS A 133 24.32 -4.48 -13.08
N VAL A 134 24.47 -3.61 -12.09
CA VAL A 134 23.33 -2.94 -11.43
C VAL A 134 22.56 -2.07 -12.42
N LEU A 135 23.28 -1.38 -13.30
CA LEU A 135 22.76 -0.52 -14.35
C LEU A 135 23.78 -0.50 -15.49
N ASP A 136 23.31 -0.59 -16.72
CA ASP A 136 24.09 -0.19 -17.90
C ASP A 136 23.75 1.28 -18.20
N PHE A 137 24.58 2.19 -17.67
CA PHE A 137 24.23 3.60 -17.65
C PHE A 137 24.42 4.24 -19.02
N HIS A 138 23.39 4.96 -19.46
CA HIS A 138 23.39 5.81 -20.64
C HIS A 138 22.82 7.18 -20.27
N HIS A 139 23.39 8.24 -20.81
CA HIS A 139 22.83 9.58 -20.67
C HIS A 139 21.48 9.69 -21.41
N PRO A 140 20.58 10.60 -20.99
CA PRO A 140 19.27 10.75 -21.62
C PRO A 140 19.32 10.94 -23.14
N HIS A 141 20.29 11.73 -23.65
CA HIS A 141 20.42 11.95 -25.09
C HIS A 141 20.74 10.67 -25.86
N GLN A 142 21.52 9.74 -25.27
CA GLN A 142 21.86 8.46 -25.92
C GLN A 142 20.61 7.59 -26.07
N LEU A 143 19.77 7.51 -25.04
CA LEU A 143 18.50 6.75 -25.09
C LEU A 143 17.51 7.37 -26.08
N LEU A 144 17.44 8.70 -26.14
CA LEU A 144 16.55 9.42 -27.07
C LEU A 144 17.00 9.31 -28.53
N GLU A 145 18.29 9.17 -28.80
CA GLU A 145 18.83 8.96 -30.16
C GLU A 145 18.53 7.56 -30.73
N GLY A 146 17.96 6.65 -29.93
CA GLY A 146 17.57 5.31 -30.37
C GLY A 146 18.70 4.28 -30.24
N MET A 147 18.98 3.84 -29.01
CA MET A 147 20.04 2.88 -28.71
C MET A 147 19.79 1.53 -29.37
N GLU A 148 20.62 1.15 -30.36
CA GLU A 148 20.60 -0.18 -31.00
C GLU A 148 19.22 -0.59 -31.55
N GLY A 149 18.41 0.38 -32.00
CA GLY A 149 17.06 0.12 -32.53
C GLY A 149 15.93 0.22 -31.50
N PHE A 150 16.24 0.50 -30.23
CA PHE A 150 15.23 0.81 -29.22
C PHE A 150 14.69 2.23 -29.43
N ASN A 151 13.56 2.33 -30.12
CA ASN A 151 12.90 3.60 -30.42
C ASN A 151 11.86 3.96 -29.34
N LEU A 152 11.97 5.17 -28.79
CA LEU A 152 11.02 5.68 -27.79
C LEU A 152 9.90 6.53 -28.39
N GLU A 153 10.01 6.90 -29.68
CA GLU A 153 9.02 7.70 -30.37
C GLU A 153 7.76 6.88 -30.69
N LEU A 154 6.60 7.54 -30.57
CA LEU A 154 5.32 6.93 -30.90
C LEU A 154 4.97 7.20 -32.37
N SER A 155 4.24 6.28 -32.99
CA SER A 155 3.77 6.42 -34.37
C SER A 155 2.28 6.09 -34.51
N ASP A 156 1.65 6.55 -35.59
CA ASP A 156 0.25 6.27 -35.89
C ASP A 156 -0.02 4.79 -36.24
N ASN A 157 1.02 4.07 -36.68
CA ASN A 157 0.91 2.67 -37.08
C ASN A 157 1.32 1.75 -35.94
N PRO A 158 0.62 0.61 -35.75
CA PRO A 158 1.01 -0.36 -34.75
C PRO A 158 2.28 -1.08 -35.16
N GLU A 159 3.10 -1.42 -34.17
CA GLU A 159 4.19 -2.36 -34.33
C GLU A 159 3.70 -3.80 -34.14
N SER A 160 4.46 -4.76 -34.68
CA SER A 160 4.16 -6.17 -34.49
C SER A 160 4.40 -6.60 -33.04
N LEU A 161 3.77 -7.70 -32.62
CA LEU A 161 3.97 -8.26 -31.29
C LEU A 161 5.43 -8.69 -31.07
N GLU A 162 6.17 -9.06 -32.12
CA GLU A 162 7.61 -9.33 -31.99
C GLU A 162 8.38 -8.07 -31.60
N GLN A 163 8.07 -6.92 -32.21
CA GLN A 163 8.71 -5.65 -31.84
C GLN A 163 8.37 -5.27 -30.39
N ILE A 164 7.12 -5.48 -29.94
CA ILE A 164 6.74 -5.27 -28.55
C ILE A 164 7.56 -6.16 -27.59
N LEU A 165 7.86 -7.41 -27.96
CA LEU A 165 8.72 -8.30 -27.16
C LEU A 165 10.17 -7.79 -27.14
N VAL A 166 10.67 -7.23 -28.25
CA VAL A 166 11.99 -6.56 -28.30
C VAL A 166 12.02 -5.38 -27.34
N ASP A 167 11.01 -4.50 -27.38
CA ASP A 167 10.94 -3.31 -26.52
C ASP A 167 10.87 -3.69 -25.04
N CYS A 168 10.17 -4.78 -24.69
CA CYS A 168 10.15 -5.32 -23.34
C CYS A 168 11.55 -5.74 -22.86
N ARG A 169 12.34 -6.40 -23.72
CA ARG A 169 13.71 -6.81 -23.41
C ARG A 169 14.62 -5.61 -23.24
N ASP A 170 14.54 -4.62 -24.13
CA ASP A 170 15.39 -3.44 -24.12
C ASP A 170 15.05 -2.49 -22.96
N THR A 171 13.77 -2.33 -22.63
CA THR A 171 13.33 -1.61 -21.43
C THR A 171 13.99 -2.18 -20.16
N LEU A 172 14.04 -3.50 -20.03
CA LEU A 172 14.70 -4.17 -18.90
C LEU A 172 16.23 -4.19 -19.00
N LYS A 173 16.79 -4.14 -20.22
CA LYS A 173 18.24 -4.08 -20.46
C LYS A 173 18.82 -2.75 -19.95
N TYR A 174 18.14 -1.65 -20.23
CA TYR A 174 18.59 -0.29 -19.88
C TYR A 174 18.03 0.23 -18.54
N GLY A 175 17.10 -0.51 -17.92
CA GLY A 175 16.60 -0.22 -16.59
C GLY A 175 17.58 -0.53 -15.45
N VAL A 176 17.38 0.10 -14.29
CA VAL A 176 18.13 -0.20 -13.07
C VAL A 176 17.62 -1.49 -12.43
N ARG A 177 18.53 -2.41 -12.08
CA ARG A 177 18.21 -3.62 -11.30
C ARG A 177 18.06 -3.29 -9.82
N THR A 178 16.90 -2.76 -9.42
CA THR A 178 16.59 -2.39 -8.02
C THR A 178 16.59 -3.58 -7.05
N GLY A 179 16.39 -4.80 -7.56
CA GLY A 179 16.51 -6.05 -6.79
C GLY A 179 17.94 -6.58 -6.63
N HIS A 180 18.94 -5.96 -7.27
CA HIS A 180 20.30 -6.46 -7.25
C HIS A 180 20.92 -6.38 -5.84
N PRO A 181 21.64 -7.41 -5.35
CA PRO A 181 22.19 -7.42 -3.98
C PRO A 181 23.19 -6.30 -3.64
N ARG A 182 23.67 -5.58 -4.66
CA ARG A 182 24.59 -4.42 -4.53
C ARG A 182 23.92 -3.08 -4.85
N PHE A 183 22.60 -3.05 -4.98
CA PHE A 183 21.85 -1.81 -5.16
C PHE A 183 21.52 -1.21 -3.78
N PHE A 184 22.18 -0.11 -3.43
CA PHE A 184 22.03 0.57 -2.15
C PHE A 184 21.67 2.06 -2.30
N ASN A 185 21.13 2.44 -3.46
CA ASN A 185 20.88 3.84 -3.79
C ASN A 185 19.59 4.40 -3.16
N GLN A 186 18.62 3.53 -2.85
CA GLN A 186 17.29 3.93 -2.37
C GLN A 186 16.95 3.21 -1.06
N LEU A 187 15.94 3.72 -0.35
CA LEU A 187 15.38 3.03 0.82
C LEU A 187 14.57 1.78 0.43
N SER A 188 13.91 1.83 -0.73
CA SER A 188 13.21 0.68 -1.32
C SER A 188 14.17 -0.07 -2.24
N THR A 189 14.53 -1.29 -1.86
CA THR A 189 15.44 -2.17 -2.61
C THR A 189 14.94 -3.62 -2.54
N GLY A 190 15.54 -4.49 -3.35
CA GLY A 190 15.20 -5.90 -3.35
C GLY A 190 14.06 -6.24 -4.29
N LEU A 191 13.81 -7.54 -4.43
CA LEU A 191 12.73 -8.10 -5.25
C LEU A 191 12.16 -9.30 -4.49
N ASP A 192 11.06 -9.10 -3.78
CA ASP A 192 10.37 -10.18 -3.08
C ASP A 192 9.51 -10.97 -4.08
N ILE A 193 9.71 -12.28 -4.13
CA ILE A 193 9.03 -13.14 -5.12
C ILE A 193 7.53 -13.25 -4.86
N ILE A 194 7.11 -13.19 -3.59
CA ILE A 194 5.69 -13.22 -3.23
C ILE A 194 5.05 -11.86 -3.53
N GLY A 195 5.76 -10.76 -3.27
CA GLY A 195 5.39 -9.42 -3.69
C GLY A 195 5.16 -9.34 -5.20
N LEU A 196 6.10 -9.81 -6.00
CA LEU A 196 5.99 -9.84 -7.47
C LEU A 196 4.79 -10.66 -7.95
N ALA A 197 4.59 -11.87 -7.40
CA ALA A 197 3.43 -12.70 -7.75
C ALA A 197 2.10 -12.04 -7.36
N GLY A 198 2.07 -11.33 -6.23
CA GLY A 198 0.94 -10.52 -5.79
C GLY A 198 0.65 -9.34 -6.72
N GLU A 199 1.68 -8.68 -7.25
CA GLU A 199 1.52 -7.61 -8.25
C GLU A 199 0.97 -8.14 -9.57
N TRP A 200 1.48 -9.26 -10.10
CA TRP A 200 0.93 -9.89 -11.31
C TRP A 200 -0.55 -10.26 -11.14
N LEU A 201 -0.93 -10.81 -9.98
CA LEU A 201 -2.33 -11.11 -9.66
C LEU A 201 -3.18 -9.83 -9.57
N THR A 202 -2.68 -8.79 -8.90
CA THR A 202 -3.37 -7.50 -8.77
C THR A 202 -3.60 -6.85 -10.15
N SER A 203 -2.59 -6.82 -11.01
CA SER A 203 -2.70 -6.32 -12.38
C SER A 203 -3.64 -7.15 -13.23
N THR A 204 -3.70 -8.48 -13.02
CA THR A 204 -4.67 -9.34 -13.71
C THR A 204 -6.11 -9.04 -13.29
N ALA A 205 -6.33 -8.74 -12.00
CA ALA A 205 -7.65 -8.40 -11.47
C ALA A 205 -8.14 -7.01 -11.92
N ASN A 206 -7.22 -6.05 -12.12
CA ASN A 206 -7.45 -4.72 -12.67
C ASN A 206 -8.76 -4.04 -12.19
N THR A 207 -8.95 -3.96 -10.86
CA THR A 207 -10.13 -3.35 -10.24
C THR A 207 -9.76 -2.13 -9.39
N ASN A 208 -10.76 -1.41 -8.88
CA ASN A 208 -10.60 -0.23 -8.04
C ASN A 208 -11.03 -0.47 -6.59
N MET A 209 -10.38 0.22 -5.64
CA MET A 209 -10.60 0.05 -4.20
C MET A 209 -11.75 0.89 -3.61
N PHE A 210 -12.48 1.67 -4.42
CA PHE A 210 -13.43 2.66 -3.89
C PHE A 210 -14.70 2.05 -3.28
N THR A 211 -15.13 0.86 -3.73
CA THR A 211 -16.32 0.16 -3.18
C THR A 211 -16.07 -1.33 -3.02
N TYR A 212 -16.79 -1.92 -2.06
CA TYR A 212 -16.82 -3.36 -1.85
C TYR A 212 -17.37 -4.12 -3.06
N GLU A 213 -18.32 -3.55 -3.79
CA GLU A 213 -19.01 -4.20 -4.92
C GLU A 213 -18.05 -4.69 -6.01
N ILE A 214 -17.02 -3.91 -6.33
CA ILE A 214 -16.06 -4.23 -7.40
C ILE A 214 -14.72 -4.77 -6.88
N ALA A 215 -14.46 -4.69 -5.57
CA ALA A 215 -13.22 -5.16 -4.95
C ALA A 215 -13.46 -5.88 -3.60
N PRO A 216 -14.38 -6.85 -3.50
CA PRO A 216 -14.84 -7.39 -2.22
C PRO A 216 -13.71 -8.05 -1.42
N VAL A 217 -12.84 -8.79 -2.09
CA VAL A 217 -11.70 -9.47 -1.47
C VAL A 217 -10.65 -8.46 -1.00
N PHE A 218 -10.30 -7.50 -1.84
CA PHE A 218 -9.23 -6.54 -1.53
C PHE A 218 -9.65 -5.55 -0.43
N VAL A 219 -10.91 -5.10 -0.40
CA VAL A 219 -11.44 -4.25 0.68
C VAL A 219 -11.33 -4.96 2.04
N LEU A 220 -11.69 -6.24 2.12
CA LEU A 220 -11.55 -7.01 3.36
C LEU A 220 -10.08 -7.26 3.73
N MET A 221 -9.22 -7.52 2.75
CA MET A 221 -7.78 -7.68 2.98
C MET A 221 -7.16 -6.40 3.55
N GLU A 222 -7.49 -5.24 2.99
CA GLU A 222 -7.05 -3.93 3.46
C GLU A 222 -7.50 -3.69 4.91
N GLN A 223 -8.79 -3.91 5.21
CA GLN A 223 -9.33 -3.76 6.56
C GLN A 223 -8.59 -4.65 7.58
N ILE A 224 -8.36 -5.92 7.24
CA ILE A 224 -7.66 -6.88 8.12
C ILE A 224 -6.21 -6.44 8.33
N THR A 225 -5.54 -6.03 7.27
CA THR A 225 -4.12 -5.63 7.29
C THR A 225 -3.94 -4.36 8.11
N LEU A 226 -4.75 -3.33 7.88
CA LEU A 226 -4.70 -2.07 8.63
C LEU A 226 -4.98 -2.28 10.12
N ARG A 227 -5.99 -3.11 10.46
CA ARG A 227 -6.22 -3.49 11.85
C ARG A 227 -4.99 -4.16 12.45
N LYS A 228 -4.34 -5.08 11.71
CA LYS A 228 -3.14 -5.76 12.21
C LYS A 228 -1.96 -4.80 12.41
N MET A 229 -1.79 -3.83 11.52
CA MET A 229 -0.78 -2.78 11.66
C MET A 229 -1.03 -1.94 12.92
N ARG A 230 -2.28 -1.56 13.20
CA ARG A 230 -2.66 -0.85 14.45
C ARG A 230 -2.36 -1.67 15.70
N GLU A 231 -2.63 -2.98 15.70
CA GLU A 231 -2.23 -3.88 16.80
C GLU A 231 -0.72 -3.90 17.02
N ILE A 232 0.06 -3.91 15.93
CA ILE A 232 1.53 -3.93 15.99
C ILE A 232 2.08 -2.63 16.59
N ILE A 233 1.48 -1.49 16.21
CA ILE A 233 1.74 -0.16 16.79
C ILE A 233 1.44 -0.16 18.29
N GLY A 234 0.42 -0.91 18.73
CA GLY A 234 0.01 -1.01 20.13
C GLY A 234 -1.31 -0.30 20.44
N TRP A 235 -2.09 0.05 19.41
CA TRP A 235 -3.41 0.65 19.59
C TRP A 235 -4.46 -0.40 19.95
N SER A 236 -5.50 0.06 20.66
CA SER A 236 -6.67 -0.75 21.01
C SER A 236 -7.40 -1.23 19.76
N ASN A 237 -7.96 -2.44 19.79
CA ASN A 237 -8.81 -2.97 18.72
C ASN A 237 -10.23 -2.40 18.70
N LYS A 238 -10.60 -1.56 19.69
CA LYS A 238 -11.93 -0.94 19.75
C LYS A 238 -12.06 0.26 18.81
N ASP A 239 -11.00 1.05 18.71
CA ASP A 239 -10.96 2.30 17.94
C ASP A 239 -9.81 2.24 16.92
N GLY A 240 -9.88 3.06 15.88
CA GLY A 240 -8.80 3.25 14.93
C GLY A 240 -9.22 3.02 13.50
N ASP A 241 -8.64 3.83 12.63
CA ASP A 241 -8.95 3.91 11.21
C ASP A 241 -7.67 3.90 10.37
N GLY A 242 -7.79 3.84 9.06
CA GLY A 242 -6.66 3.94 8.14
C GLY A 242 -7.07 3.66 6.69
N ILE A 243 -6.19 4.05 5.77
CA ILE A 243 -6.33 3.80 4.34
C ILE A 243 -4.93 3.66 3.73
N PHE A 244 -4.76 2.83 2.71
CA PHE A 244 -3.54 2.89 1.90
C PHE A 244 -3.55 4.13 1.01
N SER A 245 -2.39 4.74 0.82
CA SER A 245 -2.23 5.92 -0.03
C SER A 245 -1.08 5.75 -1.02
N PRO A 246 -1.07 6.46 -2.16
CA PRO A 246 -0.01 6.38 -3.15
C PRO A 246 1.27 7.09 -2.67
N GLY A 247 1.96 6.46 -1.71
CA GLY A 247 3.21 6.92 -1.11
C GLY A 247 3.04 7.65 0.22
N GLY A 248 4.09 7.56 1.06
CA GLY A 248 4.11 8.14 2.41
C GLY A 248 3.97 9.67 2.45
N ALA A 249 4.34 10.36 1.37
CA ALA A 249 4.13 11.80 1.26
C ALA A 249 2.63 12.18 1.28
N ILE A 250 1.78 11.37 0.65
CA ILE A 250 0.32 11.55 0.67
C ILE A 250 -0.25 11.10 2.02
N SER A 251 0.29 10.05 2.65
CA SER A 251 -0.09 9.68 4.03
C SER A 251 0.16 10.83 5.01
N ASN A 252 1.33 11.48 4.91
CA ASN A 252 1.67 12.67 5.70
C ASN A 252 0.68 13.82 5.44
N MET A 253 0.31 14.05 4.17
CA MET A 253 -0.71 15.04 3.82
C MET A 253 -2.09 14.71 4.43
N TYR A 254 -2.51 13.44 4.39
CA TYR A 254 -3.74 12.98 5.06
C TYR A 254 -3.71 13.25 6.56
N SER A 255 -2.57 13.01 7.23
CA SER A 255 -2.46 13.27 8.67
C SER A 255 -2.68 14.75 9.03
N ILE A 256 -2.16 15.68 8.22
CA ILE A 256 -2.35 17.12 8.40
C ILE A 256 -3.79 17.51 8.12
N MET A 257 -4.40 16.94 7.07
CA MET A 257 -5.82 17.16 6.76
C MET A 257 -6.73 16.67 7.89
N ALA A 258 -6.46 15.49 8.45
CA ALA A 258 -7.21 14.90 9.55
C ALA A 258 -7.09 15.76 10.82
N ALA A 259 -5.88 16.17 11.19
CA ALA A 259 -5.64 17.06 12.32
C ALA A 259 -6.38 18.39 12.14
N ARG A 260 -6.27 19.03 10.97
CA ARG A 260 -6.99 20.27 10.70
C ARG A 260 -8.50 20.09 10.80
N TYR A 261 -9.06 19.02 10.23
CA TYR A 261 -10.49 18.76 10.28
C TYR A 261 -10.98 18.49 11.71
N LYS A 262 -10.17 17.83 12.54
CA LYS A 262 -10.49 17.57 13.94
C LYS A 262 -10.64 18.86 14.76
N TYR A 263 -9.71 19.79 14.63
CA TYR A 263 -9.71 21.03 15.42
C TYR A 263 -10.49 22.18 14.78
N PHE A 264 -10.56 22.22 13.44
CA PHE A 264 -11.17 23.29 12.65
C PHE A 264 -11.98 22.73 11.47
N PRO A 265 -13.08 21.99 11.73
CA PRO A 265 -13.89 21.35 10.69
C PRO A 265 -14.51 22.36 9.70
N GLU A 266 -14.70 23.60 10.11
CA GLU A 266 -15.23 24.69 9.29
C GLU A 266 -14.33 25.05 8.10
N VAL A 267 -13.03 24.73 8.14
CA VAL A 267 -12.12 24.94 7.01
C VAL A 267 -12.59 24.16 5.78
N LYS A 268 -13.27 23.02 5.97
CA LYS A 268 -13.81 22.21 4.86
C LYS A 268 -14.75 23.00 3.95
N THR A 269 -15.54 23.91 4.50
CA THR A 269 -16.54 24.68 3.73
C THR A 269 -16.20 26.16 3.61
N LYS A 270 -15.46 26.73 4.58
CA LYS A 270 -15.13 28.17 4.62
C LYS A 270 -13.70 28.49 4.20
N GLY A 271 -12.85 27.47 4.03
CA GLY A 271 -11.44 27.63 3.66
C GLY A 271 -10.55 28.12 4.80
N MET A 272 -9.23 28.16 4.56
CA MET A 272 -8.21 28.50 5.56
C MET A 272 -8.31 29.95 6.06
N ALA A 273 -8.83 30.87 5.25
CA ALA A 273 -8.96 32.28 5.63
C ALA A 273 -10.02 32.52 6.73
N ALA A 274 -10.89 31.54 6.98
CA ALA A 274 -11.94 31.64 8.01
C ALA A 274 -11.45 31.29 9.41
N VAL A 275 -10.20 30.84 9.56
CA VAL A 275 -9.61 30.45 10.85
C VAL A 275 -8.32 31.23 11.12
N PRO A 276 -7.86 31.31 12.37
CA PRO A 276 -6.56 31.90 12.67
C PRO A 276 -5.41 31.19 11.96
N LYS A 277 -4.23 31.83 11.95
CA LYS A 277 -3.03 31.24 11.35
C LYS A 277 -2.63 29.97 12.11
N LEU A 278 -2.75 28.82 11.45
CA LEU A 278 -2.42 27.51 11.99
C LEU A 278 -0.94 27.18 11.74
N VAL A 279 -0.28 26.55 12.71
CA VAL A 279 1.16 26.26 12.67
C VAL A 279 1.42 24.76 12.84
N LEU A 280 2.28 24.22 11.99
CA LEU A 280 2.76 22.84 11.98
C LEU A 280 4.23 22.81 12.43
N PHE A 281 4.62 21.80 13.19
CA PHE A 281 6.02 21.62 13.64
C PHE A 281 6.59 20.30 13.14
N THR A 282 7.84 20.32 12.69
CA THR A 282 8.54 19.11 12.25
C THR A 282 10.04 19.25 12.42
N SER A 283 10.76 18.14 12.49
CA SER A 283 12.23 18.09 12.56
C SER A 283 12.88 18.83 11.38
N GLU A 284 14.01 19.51 11.60
CA GLU A 284 14.90 20.01 10.54
C GLU A 284 15.37 18.90 9.58
N HIS A 285 15.40 17.65 10.04
CA HIS A 285 15.76 16.46 9.25
C HIS A 285 14.55 15.58 8.87
N SER A 286 13.33 16.08 9.05
CA SER A 286 12.12 15.39 8.60
C SER A 286 12.04 15.30 7.08
N HIS A 287 11.17 14.42 6.58
CA HIS A 287 10.93 14.32 5.15
C HIS A 287 10.30 15.61 4.60
N TYR A 288 10.77 16.07 3.43
CA TYR A 288 10.33 17.32 2.81
C TYR A 288 8.82 17.36 2.51
N SER A 289 8.13 16.22 2.52
CA SER A 289 6.68 16.15 2.28
C SER A 289 5.87 16.97 3.26
N ILE A 290 6.33 17.19 4.50
CA ILE A 290 5.59 18.02 5.47
C ILE A 290 5.52 19.47 4.98
N LYS A 291 6.63 20.04 4.47
CA LYS A 291 6.62 21.37 3.85
C LYS A 291 5.79 21.41 2.56
N LYS A 292 5.88 20.38 1.70
CA LYS A 292 5.04 20.28 0.50
C LYS A 292 3.55 20.25 0.85
N ALA A 293 3.16 19.48 1.86
CA ALA A 293 1.78 19.40 2.33
C ALA A 293 1.33 20.73 2.94
N GLY A 294 2.16 21.40 3.75
CA GLY A 294 1.86 22.74 4.26
C GLY A 294 1.59 23.77 3.16
N ALA A 295 2.38 23.75 2.08
CA ALA A 295 2.14 24.58 0.91
C ALA A 295 0.82 24.21 0.20
N ALA A 296 0.66 22.93 -0.16
CA ALA A 296 -0.47 22.45 -0.95
C ALA A 296 -1.83 22.59 -0.23
N LEU A 297 -1.84 22.42 1.11
CA LEU A 297 -3.05 22.49 1.92
C LEU A 297 -3.42 23.92 2.34
N GLY A 298 -2.67 24.93 1.91
CA GLY A 298 -2.96 26.34 2.16
C GLY A 298 -2.51 26.87 3.54
N PHE A 299 -1.59 26.18 4.22
CA PHE A 299 -0.93 26.72 5.43
C PHE A 299 0.17 27.70 5.06
N GLY A 300 0.88 27.45 3.94
CA GLY A 300 2.10 28.17 3.58
C GLY A 300 3.33 27.60 4.30
N THR A 301 4.48 27.58 3.62
CA THR A 301 5.71 26.95 4.14
C THR A 301 6.32 27.70 5.33
N GLU A 302 6.03 28.99 5.48
CA GLU A 302 6.43 29.80 6.63
C GLU A 302 5.76 29.35 7.93
N ASN A 303 4.61 28.69 7.84
CA ASN A 303 3.87 28.15 8.98
C ASN A 303 4.19 26.67 9.24
N VAL A 304 5.19 26.13 8.55
CA VAL A 304 5.79 24.82 8.82
C VAL A 304 7.14 25.04 9.51
N ILE A 305 7.08 25.11 10.83
CA ILE A 305 8.20 25.50 11.68
C ILE A 305 9.12 24.30 11.91
N LEU A 306 10.39 24.51 11.57
CA LEU A 306 11.42 23.51 11.78
C LEU A 306 11.92 23.55 13.23
N ILE A 307 12.02 22.37 13.82
CA ILE A 307 12.51 22.14 15.18
C ILE A 307 13.96 21.68 15.12
N LYS A 308 14.80 22.28 15.96
CA LYS A 308 16.23 21.98 16.02
C LYS A 308 16.50 20.51 16.32
N CYS A 309 17.50 19.96 15.66
CA CYS A 309 18.02 18.64 15.96
C CYS A 309 19.33 18.68 16.75
N ASN A 310 19.56 17.66 17.57
CA ASN A 310 20.87 17.41 18.17
C ASN A 310 21.82 16.75 17.16
N GLU A 311 23.08 16.53 17.56
CA GLU A 311 24.12 15.92 16.71
C GLU A 311 23.77 14.52 16.17
N ARG A 312 22.82 13.83 16.80
CA ARG A 312 22.32 12.51 16.37
C ARG A 312 21.12 12.61 15.41
N GLY A 313 20.77 13.82 14.97
CA GLY A 313 19.67 14.09 14.06
C GLY A 313 18.28 13.91 14.66
N LYS A 314 18.15 14.01 15.99
CA LYS A 314 16.87 13.88 16.70
C LYS A 314 16.38 15.25 17.16
N ILE A 315 15.07 15.49 17.11
CA ILE A 315 14.42 16.67 17.71
C ILE A 315 14.92 16.89 19.14
N ILE A 316 15.16 18.17 19.47
CA ILE A 316 15.37 18.65 20.84
C ILE A 316 14.00 19.08 21.40
N PRO A 317 13.38 18.35 22.35
CA PRO A 317 12.03 18.67 22.84
C PRO A 317 11.88 20.09 23.41
N ALA A 318 12.94 20.61 24.03
CA ALA A 318 12.94 21.98 24.54
C ALA A 318 12.81 23.04 23.42
N ASP A 319 13.36 22.80 22.22
CA ASP A 319 13.16 23.71 21.07
C ASP A 319 11.73 23.61 20.56
N LEU A 320 11.12 22.41 20.54
CA LEU A 320 9.71 22.24 20.19
C LEU A 320 8.81 23.07 21.12
N GLU A 321 8.97 22.93 22.44
CA GLU A 321 8.17 23.66 23.41
C GLU A 321 8.37 25.19 23.28
N ALA A 322 9.61 25.65 23.10
CA ALA A 322 9.90 27.07 22.87
C ALA A 322 9.21 27.62 21.61
N LYS A 323 9.21 26.86 20.50
CA LYS A 323 8.57 27.26 19.23
C LYS A 323 7.04 27.26 19.33
N ILE A 324 6.46 26.35 20.10
CA ILE A 324 5.02 26.36 20.42
C ILE A 324 4.66 27.65 21.16
N LEU A 325 5.43 28.01 22.19
CA LEU A 325 5.19 29.22 22.97
C LEU A 325 5.35 30.50 22.13
N ASP A 326 6.38 30.59 21.29
CA ASP A 326 6.58 31.71 20.36
C ASP A 326 5.42 31.87 19.37
N ALA A 327 4.92 30.77 18.80
CA ALA A 327 3.76 30.80 17.92
C ALA A 327 2.50 31.33 18.64
N LYS A 328 2.25 30.87 19.87
CA LYS A 328 1.12 31.37 20.69
C LYS A 328 1.27 32.85 21.03
N GLN A 329 2.48 33.31 21.33
CA GLN A 329 2.76 34.72 21.62
C GLN A 329 2.44 35.62 20.42
N LYS A 330 2.63 35.12 19.20
CA LYS A 330 2.26 35.80 17.94
C LYS A 330 0.76 35.74 17.60
N GLY A 331 -0.05 35.12 18.46
CA GLY A 331 -1.48 34.89 18.23
C GLY A 331 -1.77 33.79 17.21
N TYR A 332 -0.77 32.95 16.88
CA TYR A 332 -0.95 31.82 15.98
C TYR A 332 -1.41 30.58 16.78
N ILE A 333 -1.96 29.60 16.10
CA ILE A 333 -2.47 28.37 16.73
C ILE A 333 -1.56 27.19 16.36
N PRO A 334 -0.71 26.73 17.30
CA PRO A 334 -0.07 25.43 17.21
C PRO A 334 -1.11 24.33 17.07
N LEU A 335 -1.01 23.51 16.02
CA LEU A 335 -2.01 22.50 15.72
C LEU A 335 -1.44 21.08 15.77
N TYR A 336 -0.23 20.90 15.26
CA TYR A 336 0.23 19.58 14.81
C TYR A 336 1.74 19.48 14.87
N VAL A 337 2.24 18.33 15.31
CA VAL A 337 3.66 17.98 15.34
C VAL A 337 3.88 16.66 14.59
N THR A 338 4.85 16.64 13.69
CA THR A 338 5.40 15.40 13.14
C THR A 338 6.68 15.01 13.89
N ALA A 339 6.65 13.84 14.55
CA ALA A 339 7.85 13.15 15.00
C ALA A 339 8.29 12.14 13.91
N THR A 340 9.57 12.14 13.52
CA THR A 340 10.08 11.21 12.50
C THR A 340 10.70 9.98 13.17
N ALA A 341 10.15 8.81 12.89
CA ALA A 341 10.67 7.52 13.34
C ALA A 341 11.46 6.87 12.20
N GLY A 342 12.72 7.29 12.03
CA GLY A 342 13.61 6.86 10.96
C GLY A 342 13.74 7.91 9.86
N THR A 343 14.58 8.92 10.07
CA THR A 343 14.87 9.94 9.05
C THR A 343 15.54 9.34 7.81
N THR A 344 15.31 9.92 6.63
CA THR A 344 15.79 9.40 5.34
C THR A 344 17.32 9.26 5.27
N VAL A 345 18.06 10.22 5.83
CA VAL A 345 19.53 10.28 5.71
C VAL A 345 20.22 9.60 6.89
N TYR A 346 19.93 10.02 8.12
CA TYR A 346 20.61 9.48 9.31
C TYR A 346 20.00 8.18 9.84
N GLY A 347 18.75 7.86 9.48
CA GLY A 347 17.98 6.82 10.16
C GLY A 347 17.72 7.16 11.64
N ALA A 348 17.64 8.45 11.97
CA ALA A 348 17.42 8.93 13.33
C ALA A 348 15.96 8.74 13.75
N PHE A 349 15.74 8.59 15.06
CA PHE A 349 14.41 8.41 15.65
C PHE A 349 14.16 9.54 16.64
N ASP A 350 13.16 10.37 16.40
CA ASP A 350 12.79 11.42 17.35
C ASP A 350 12.31 10.83 18.69
N PRO A 351 12.50 11.55 19.81
CA PRO A 351 12.09 11.10 21.13
C PRO A 351 10.55 11.21 21.30
N ILE A 352 9.82 10.24 20.74
CA ILE A 352 8.35 10.23 20.71
C ILE A 352 7.72 10.43 22.11
N PRO A 353 8.18 9.80 23.21
CA PRO A 353 7.56 9.98 24.52
C PRO A 353 7.60 11.44 25.00
N GLU A 354 8.77 12.09 24.86
CA GLU A 354 8.97 13.48 25.26
C GLU A 354 8.17 14.45 24.38
N ILE A 355 8.07 14.16 23.08
CA ILE A 355 7.22 14.94 22.15
C ILE A 355 5.74 14.75 22.50
N ALA A 356 5.31 13.53 22.80
CA ALA A 356 3.93 13.23 23.17
C ALA A 356 3.52 13.97 24.45
N ASP A 357 4.38 14.03 25.47
CA ASP A 357 4.12 14.80 26.70
C ASP A 357 3.89 16.30 26.41
N ILE A 358 4.67 16.87 25.48
CA ILE A 358 4.48 18.26 25.03
C ILE A 358 3.16 18.40 24.26
N CYS A 359 2.86 17.50 23.33
CA CYS A 359 1.62 17.55 22.57
C CYS A 359 0.39 17.42 23.49
N ASP A 360 0.43 16.56 24.52
CA ASP A 360 -0.63 16.43 25.52
C ASP A 360 -0.81 17.73 26.31
N LYS A 361 0.29 18.34 26.77
CA LYS A 361 0.28 19.59 27.54
C LYS A 361 -0.35 20.76 26.77
N TYR A 362 -0.13 20.83 25.46
CA TYR A 362 -0.57 21.95 24.63
C TYR A 362 -1.77 21.63 23.72
N ASN A 363 -2.31 20.40 23.79
CA ASN A 363 -3.39 19.89 22.96
C ASN A 363 -3.09 19.99 21.44
N LEU A 364 -1.99 19.37 21.01
CA LEU A 364 -1.61 19.27 19.60
C LEU A 364 -1.80 17.84 19.09
N TRP A 365 -2.12 17.72 17.81
CA TRP A 365 -2.07 16.44 17.12
C TRP A 365 -0.63 15.95 17.02
N LEU A 366 -0.36 14.72 17.48
CA LEU A 366 0.89 14.03 17.24
C LEU A 366 0.76 13.07 16.06
N HIS A 367 1.55 13.30 15.01
CA HIS A 367 1.75 12.34 13.93
C HIS A 367 3.16 11.77 14.02
N VAL A 368 3.29 10.46 13.84
CA VAL A 368 4.60 9.80 13.74
C VAL A 368 4.83 9.38 12.30
N ASP A 369 5.75 10.05 11.60
CA ASP A 369 6.21 9.62 10.29
C ASP A 369 7.15 8.41 10.47
N ALA A 370 6.55 7.23 10.38
CA ALA A 370 7.23 5.95 10.45
C ALA A 370 7.33 5.29 9.06
N ALA A 371 7.30 6.05 7.96
CA ALA A 371 7.35 5.50 6.61
C ALA A 371 8.58 4.60 6.38
N TRP A 372 9.72 4.98 6.95
CA TRP A 372 10.94 4.17 6.91
C TRP A 372 11.10 3.26 8.14
N GLY A 373 11.13 3.85 9.35
CA GLY A 373 11.42 3.08 10.56
C GLY A 373 10.28 2.19 11.04
N GLY A 374 9.07 2.31 10.48
CA GLY A 374 7.90 1.50 10.86
C GLY A 374 8.14 -0.01 10.68
N GLY A 375 8.97 -0.41 9.71
CA GLY A 375 9.38 -1.80 9.54
C GLY A 375 10.05 -2.41 10.79
N LEU A 376 10.67 -1.60 11.65
CA LEU A 376 11.30 -2.07 12.88
C LEU A 376 10.29 -2.51 13.96
N LEU A 377 9.01 -2.13 13.86
CA LEU A 377 7.96 -2.63 14.76
C LEU A 377 7.78 -4.14 14.66
N MET A 378 8.12 -4.73 13.50
CA MET A 378 8.10 -6.18 13.28
C MET A 378 9.22 -6.91 14.06
N SER A 379 10.26 -6.19 14.47
CA SER A 379 11.40 -6.76 15.21
C SER A 379 11.23 -6.56 16.71
N ARG A 380 11.07 -7.66 17.48
CA ARG A 380 11.08 -7.60 18.95
C ARG A 380 12.34 -6.95 19.52
N LYS A 381 13.48 -7.11 18.83
CA LYS A 381 14.77 -6.53 19.22
C LYS A 381 14.83 -5.02 19.02
N HIS A 382 14.22 -4.50 17.94
CA HIS A 382 14.43 -3.10 17.52
C HIS A 382 13.20 -2.19 17.67
N ARG A 383 12.00 -2.74 17.91
CA ARG A 383 10.75 -1.96 18.08
C ARG A 383 10.84 -0.89 19.17
N HIS A 384 11.72 -1.06 20.15
CA HIS A 384 11.92 -0.09 21.23
C HIS A 384 12.34 1.31 20.76
N LYS A 385 12.88 1.44 19.54
CA LYS A 385 13.22 2.74 18.94
C LYS A 385 11.98 3.60 18.64
N LEU A 386 10.80 3.01 18.62
CA LEU A 386 9.51 3.66 18.38
C LEU A 386 8.63 3.70 19.65
N ASN A 387 9.19 3.46 20.84
CA ASN A 387 8.43 3.55 22.08
C ASN A 387 7.69 4.89 22.18
N GLY A 388 6.42 4.88 22.58
CA GLY A 388 5.56 6.06 22.63
C GLY A 388 4.70 6.25 21.39
N ILE A 389 4.92 5.51 20.29
CA ILE A 389 4.08 5.56 19.08
C ILE A 389 2.62 5.15 19.33
N GLU A 390 2.38 4.37 20.37
CA GLU A 390 1.04 3.96 20.80
C GLU A 390 0.23 5.12 21.41
N ARG A 391 0.88 6.23 21.79
CA ARG A 391 0.22 7.41 22.35
C ARG A 391 -0.41 8.22 21.23
N TYR A 392 -1.70 8.02 21.01
CA TYR A 392 -2.52 8.89 20.18
C TYR A 392 -3.15 9.96 21.07
N ILE A 393 -3.17 11.20 20.58
CA ILE A 393 -3.87 12.32 21.21
C ILE A 393 -5.13 12.55 20.38
N LEU A 394 -6.29 12.34 21.00
CA LEU A 394 -7.61 12.45 20.37
C LEU A 394 -8.08 13.89 20.25
#